data_AF-A0A451AN71-F1
#
_entry.id   AF-A0A451AN71-F1
#
_cell.length_a   1.000
_cell.length_b   1.000
_cell.length_c   1.000
_cell.angle_alpha   90.00
_cell.angle_beta   90.00
_cell.angle_gamma   90.00
#
_symmetry.space_group_name_H-M   'P 1'
#
loop_
_entity.id
_entity.type
_entity.pdbx_description
1 polymer ?
#
loop_
_entity_poly.entity_id
_entity_poly.type
_entity_poly.pdbx_seq_one_letter_code
_entity_poly.pdbx_strand_id
1 'polypeptide(L)'
;MSIVETIDSVYDGDTFRATIADWPPIIGHRMGIRVNGVDTPEIRGKCRKEKELAKAARQYTATVLQEAEFVELRNIRRGKYFRIVADVYVDGENLSEKLIRDGHAVEYDGGKKTKNWCKQGLYTKLQSLRRRKTSGRYRSILPGNTPGKSSPTTFRE
;
A
#
# COMPACT_ATOMS: atom_id res chain seq x y z
N MET A 1 21.98 -5.87 5.41
CA MET A 1 20.80 -6.59 5.93
C MET A 1 20.95 -6.65 7.43
N SER A 2 19.86 -6.48 8.18
CA SER A 2 19.87 -6.60 9.64
C SER A 2 18.71 -7.47 10.07
N ILE A 3 18.88 -8.23 11.16
CA ILE A 3 17.84 -9.05 11.76
C ILE A 3 17.20 -8.29 12.91
N VAL A 4 15.87 -8.38 13.00
CA VAL A 4 15.11 -7.90 14.15
C VAL A 4 15.18 -8.94 15.26
N GLU A 5 15.59 -8.51 16.45
CA GLU A 5 15.64 -9.33 17.65
C GLU A 5 14.25 -9.47 18.29
N THR A 6 13.57 -8.34 18.48
CA THR A 6 12.24 -8.30 19.13
C THR A 6 11.35 -7.25 18.49
N ILE A 7 10.06 -7.57 18.38
CA ILE A 7 9.01 -6.62 17.99
C ILE A 7 8.40 -6.04 19.27
N ASP A 8 8.51 -4.72 19.46
CA ASP A 8 8.03 -4.05 20.68
C ASP A 8 6.56 -3.60 20.57
N SER A 9 6.17 -3.07 19.41
CA SER A 9 4.82 -2.57 19.18
C SER A 9 4.56 -2.25 17.72
N VAL A 10 3.32 -2.42 17.27
CA VAL A 10 2.87 -1.94 15.95
C VAL A 10 2.07 -0.66 16.15
N TYR A 11 2.47 0.43 15.49
CA TYR A 11 1.83 1.75 15.61
C TYR A 11 0.67 1.88 14.63
N ASP A 12 0.93 1.67 13.33
CA ASP A 12 -0.06 1.62 12.24
C ASP A 12 0.29 0.49 11.28
N GLY A 13 -0.33 0.43 10.09
CA GLY A 13 -0.09 -0.67 9.16
C GLY A 13 1.34 -0.73 8.61
N ASP A 14 2.02 0.41 8.48
CA ASP A 14 3.35 0.49 7.86
C ASP A 14 4.47 0.88 8.84
N THR A 15 4.15 1.07 10.12
CA THR A 15 5.10 1.53 11.12
C THR A 15 5.02 0.70 12.40
N PHE A 16 6.16 0.14 12.81
CA PHE A 16 6.31 -0.61 14.05
C PHE A 16 7.59 -0.20 14.79
N ARG A 17 7.74 -0.65 16.03
CA ARG A 17 8.95 -0.50 16.83
C ARG A 17 9.56 -1.86 17.10
N ALA A 18 10.88 -1.94 16.99
CA ALA A 18 11.61 -3.18 17.19
C ALA A 18 13.03 -2.92 17.70
N THR A 19 13.63 -3.94 18.31
CA THR A 19 15.06 -3.97 18.63
C THR A 19 15.82 -4.73 17.56
N ILE A 20 16.95 -4.18 17.11
CA ILE A 20 17.80 -4.74 16.05
C ILE A 20 19.03 -5.38 16.69
N ALA A 21 19.20 -6.70 16.50
CA ALA A 21 20.13 -7.52 17.28
C ALA A 21 21.59 -7.00 17.26
N ASP A 22 22.13 -6.71 16.07
CA ASP A 22 23.56 -6.39 15.90
C ASP A 22 23.86 -4.89 15.99
N TRP A 23 22.95 -4.08 16.51
CA TRP A 23 23.09 -2.63 16.53
C TRP A 23 23.35 -2.11 17.94
N PRO A 24 24.21 -1.09 18.12
CA PRO A 24 24.40 -0.45 19.42
C PRO A 24 23.06 0.01 20.01
N PRO A 25 22.79 -0.18 21.32
CA PRO A 25 21.48 0.11 21.92
C PRO A 25 20.94 1.52 21.62
N ILE A 26 21.81 2.53 21.57
CA ILE A 26 21.45 3.92 21.26
C ILE A 26 20.78 4.10 19.87
N ILE A 27 21.08 3.22 18.92
CA ILE A 27 20.52 3.26 17.56
C ILE A 27 19.77 1.98 17.17
N GLY A 28 19.76 0.95 18.04
CA GLY A 28 19.16 -0.35 17.78
C GLY A 28 17.98 -0.71 18.69
N HIS A 29 17.86 -0.11 19.88
CA HIS A 29 16.84 -0.46 20.87
C HIS A 29 15.51 0.27 20.61
N ARG A 30 14.42 -0.50 20.48
CA ARG A 30 13.04 0.00 20.26
C ARG A 30 12.95 1.04 19.15
N MET A 31 13.65 0.87 18.04
CA MET A 31 13.66 1.83 16.94
C MET A 31 12.34 1.84 16.18
N GLY A 32 11.86 3.02 15.82
CA GLY A 32 10.72 3.15 14.91
C GLY A 32 11.15 2.77 13.50
N ILE A 33 10.51 1.76 12.91
CA ILE A 33 10.76 1.26 11.57
C ILE A 33 9.50 1.54 10.74
N ARG A 34 9.68 2.27 9.63
CA ARG A 34 8.67 2.46 8.60
C ARG A 34 8.97 1.54 7.43
N VAL A 35 7.98 0.74 7.04
CA VAL A 35 7.98 -0.10 5.85
C VAL A 35 8.09 0.80 4.63
N ASN A 36 9.07 0.52 3.79
CA ASN A 36 9.31 1.25 2.57
C ASN A 36 8.31 0.87 1.46
N GLY A 37 8.10 1.80 0.51
CA GLY A 37 7.32 1.53 -0.70
C GLY A 37 5.80 1.56 -0.50
N VAL A 38 5.32 1.87 0.71
CA VAL A 38 3.91 1.70 1.06
C VAL A 38 3.34 2.88 1.87
N ASP A 39 2.06 3.13 1.67
CA ASP A 39 1.24 4.03 2.48
C ASP A 39 0.00 3.31 3.03
N THR A 40 -0.17 3.37 4.35
CA THR A 40 -1.34 2.81 5.05
C THR A 40 -2.24 3.91 5.61
N PRO A 41 -3.52 3.64 5.89
CA PRO A 41 -4.37 4.56 6.62
C PRO A 41 -3.79 4.84 8.02
N GLU A 42 -3.85 6.09 8.45
CA GLU A 42 -3.21 6.55 9.69
C GLU A 42 -4.14 6.39 10.91
N ILE A 43 -3.62 5.89 12.04
CA ILE A 43 -4.40 5.75 13.29
C ILE A 43 -4.92 7.11 13.80
N ARG A 44 -4.16 8.18 13.55
CA ARG A 44 -4.56 9.56 13.85
C ARG A 44 -5.22 10.26 12.64
N GLY A 45 -5.79 9.47 11.73
CA GLY A 45 -6.50 9.95 10.54
C GLY A 45 -7.65 10.91 10.85
N LYS A 46 -8.09 11.67 9.83
CA LYS A 46 -9.02 12.80 10.01
C LYS A 46 -10.47 12.36 10.22
N CYS A 47 -10.84 11.21 9.67
CA CYS A 47 -12.21 10.71 9.68
C CYS A 47 -12.31 9.34 10.34
N ARG A 48 -13.50 8.99 10.83
CA ARG A 48 -13.78 7.67 11.45
C ARG A 48 -13.38 6.50 10.55
N LYS A 49 -13.70 6.60 9.26
CA LYS A 49 -13.40 5.56 8.27
C LYS A 49 -11.90 5.26 8.13
N GLU A 50 -11.08 6.29 8.00
CA GLU A 50 -9.62 6.12 7.91
C GLU A 50 -9.09 5.44 9.17
N LYS A 51 -9.57 5.84 10.35
CA LYS A 51 -9.20 5.20 11.62
C LYS A 51 -9.60 3.72 11.70
N GLU A 52 -10.74 3.34 11.14
CA GLU A 52 -11.18 1.94 11.08
C GLU A 52 -10.28 1.11 10.15
N LEU A 53 -9.98 1.64 8.95
CA LEU A 53 -9.04 1.01 8.03
C LEU A 53 -7.63 0.92 8.64
N ALA A 54 -7.20 1.95 9.37
CA ALA A 54 -5.91 1.99 10.05
C ALA A 54 -5.82 0.91 11.14
N LYS A 55 -6.88 0.71 11.92
CA LYS A 55 -6.95 -0.37 12.90
C LYS A 55 -6.86 -1.75 12.25
N ALA A 56 -7.55 -1.95 11.13
CA ALA A 56 -7.48 -3.21 10.38
C ALA A 56 -6.07 -3.46 9.83
N ALA A 57 -5.44 -2.45 9.22
CA ALA A 57 -4.07 -2.55 8.71
C ALA A 57 -3.06 -2.81 9.84
N ARG A 58 -3.20 -2.12 10.97
CA ARG A 58 -2.38 -2.34 12.17
C ARG A 58 -2.51 -3.77 12.69
N GLN A 59 -3.75 -4.28 12.80
CA GLN A 59 -3.99 -5.63 13.28
C GLN A 59 -3.40 -6.69 12.33
N TYR A 60 -3.53 -6.47 11.02
CA TYR A 60 -2.90 -7.31 10.02
C TYR A 60 -1.38 -7.38 10.22
N THR A 61 -0.71 -6.23 10.26
CA THR A 61 0.74 -6.16 10.46
C THR A 61 1.17 -6.77 11.79
N ALA A 62 0.42 -6.53 12.88
CA ALA A 62 0.70 -7.14 14.16
C ALA A 62 0.61 -8.66 14.13
N THR A 63 -0.39 -9.20 13.44
CA THR A 63 -0.56 -10.66 13.29
C THR A 63 0.60 -11.25 12.49
N VAL A 64 0.91 -10.66 11.33
CA VAL A 64 2.02 -11.10 10.48
C VAL A 64 3.36 -11.07 11.22
N LEU A 65 3.64 -10.02 11.99
CA LEU A 65 4.89 -9.90 12.74
C LEU A 65 4.94 -10.80 13.98
N GLN A 66 3.79 -11.11 14.59
CA GLN A 66 3.71 -11.98 15.76
C GLN A 66 3.89 -13.46 15.40
N GLU A 67 3.40 -13.86 14.24
CA GLU A 67 3.52 -15.24 13.74
C GLU A 67 4.86 -15.52 13.03
N ALA A 68 5.67 -14.48 12.85
CA ALA A 68 6.95 -14.55 12.15
C ALA A 68 7.99 -15.40 12.91
N GLU A 69 8.72 -16.24 12.19
CA GLU A 69 9.92 -16.90 12.73
C GLU A 69 11.11 -15.94 12.71
N PHE A 70 11.25 -15.15 11.64
CA PHE A 70 12.27 -14.11 11.56
C PHE A 70 11.83 -12.91 10.73
N VAL A 71 12.34 -11.74 11.11
CA VAL A 71 12.07 -10.47 10.41
C VAL A 71 13.39 -9.83 10.00
N GLU A 72 13.54 -9.55 8.71
CA GLU A 72 14.72 -8.94 8.12
C GLU A 72 14.44 -7.51 7.66
N LEU A 73 15.43 -6.65 7.90
CA LEU A 73 15.45 -5.28 7.38
C LEU A 73 16.49 -5.20 6.25
N ARG A 74 16.02 -4.85 5.06
CA ARG A 74 16.84 -4.64 3.85
C ARG A 74 16.77 -3.17 3.41
N ASN A 75 17.79 -2.74 2.66
CA ASN A 75 17.89 -1.38 2.11
C ASN A 75 17.62 -0.27 3.15
N ILE A 76 18.16 -0.44 4.36
CA ILE A 76 17.94 0.45 5.51
C ILE A 76 18.41 1.86 5.18
N ARG A 77 17.53 2.83 5.44
CA ARG A 77 17.78 4.26 5.26
C ARG A 77 17.36 5.03 6.51
N ARG A 78 18.01 6.17 6.72
CA ARG A 78 17.59 7.12 7.75
C ARG A 78 16.31 7.83 7.29
N GLY A 79 15.24 7.69 8.08
CA GLY A 79 14.02 8.45 7.91
C GLY A 79 14.06 9.82 8.61
N LYS A 80 12.99 10.60 8.44
CA LYS A 80 12.76 11.79 9.26
C LYS A 80 12.53 11.39 10.72
N TYR A 81 12.92 12.25 11.67
CA TYR A 81 12.66 12.07 13.10
C TYR A 81 13.22 10.77 13.72
N PHE A 82 14.53 10.53 13.58
CA PHE A 82 15.25 9.38 14.17
C PHE A 82 14.60 8.00 13.97
N ARG A 83 13.83 7.83 12.89
CA ARG A 83 13.25 6.55 12.49
C ARG A 83 14.07 5.89 11.39
N ILE A 84 13.93 4.59 11.27
CA ILE A 84 14.45 3.77 10.17
C ILE A 84 13.37 3.65 9.09
N VAL A 85 13.78 3.67 7.83
CA VAL A 85 12.97 3.26 6.68
C VAL A 85 13.65 2.05 6.05
N ALA A 86 12.93 0.95 5.86
CA ALA A 86 13.51 -0.29 5.36
C ALA A 86 12.51 -1.09 4.52
N ASP A 87 13.02 -1.91 3.62
CA ASP A 87 12.23 -3.00 3.05
C ASP A 87 12.18 -4.11 4.11
N VAL A 88 10.97 -4.49 4.52
CA VAL A 88 10.75 -5.42 5.63
C VAL A 88 10.33 -6.75 5.06
N TYR A 89 11.10 -7.80 5.36
CA TYR A 89 10.81 -9.17 4.97
C TYR A 89 10.44 -9.96 6.20
N VAL A 90 9.34 -10.71 6.13
CA VAL A 90 8.82 -11.59 7.18
C VAL A 90 8.81 -12.99 6.60
N ASP A 91 9.63 -13.88 7.16
CA ASP A 91 9.81 -15.26 6.68
C ASP A 91 10.10 -15.34 5.16
N GLY A 92 10.89 -14.37 4.67
CA GLY A 92 11.25 -14.25 3.25
C GLY A 92 10.22 -13.56 2.34
N GLU A 93 9.02 -13.22 2.82
CA GLU A 93 8.02 -12.44 2.08
C GLU A 93 8.10 -10.94 2.37
N ASN A 94 7.93 -10.10 1.35
CA ASN A 94 7.94 -8.65 1.51
C ASN A 94 6.63 -8.13 2.16
N LEU A 95 6.73 -7.48 3.32
CA LEU A 95 5.57 -6.96 4.06
C LEU A 95 4.81 -5.88 3.28
N SER A 96 5.46 -5.05 2.47
CA SER A 96 4.77 -4.03 1.67
C SER A 96 3.84 -4.68 0.63
N GLU A 97 4.30 -5.74 -0.02
CA GLU A 97 3.52 -6.51 -0.99
C GLU A 97 2.33 -7.21 -0.33
N LYS A 98 2.55 -7.82 0.85
CA LYS A 98 1.49 -8.43 1.67
C LYS A 98 0.39 -7.42 1.99
N LEU A 99 0.78 -6.25 2.48
CA LEU A 99 -0.15 -5.15 2.81
C LEU A 99 -0.96 -4.66 1.60
N ILE A 100 -0.32 -4.51 0.44
CA ILE A 100 -1.00 -4.06 -0.79
C ILE A 100 -1.96 -5.15 -1.29
N ARG A 101 -1.49 -6.40 -1.36
CA ARG A 101 -2.24 -7.56 -1.85
C ARG A 101 -3.54 -7.76 -1.06
N ASP A 102 -3.46 -7.59 0.26
CA ASP A 102 -4.58 -7.82 1.16
C ASP A 102 -5.44 -6.54 1.39
N GLY A 103 -5.13 -5.46 0.66
CA GLY A 103 -5.95 -4.24 0.61
C GLY A 103 -5.78 -3.31 1.82
N HIS A 104 -4.72 -3.48 2.60
CA HIS A 104 -4.40 -2.65 3.76
C HIS A 104 -3.58 -1.40 3.41
N ALA A 105 -3.03 -1.34 2.20
CA ALA A 105 -2.15 -0.26 1.80
C ALA A 105 -2.15 0.02 0.29
N VAL A 106 -1.47 1.11 -0.11
CA VAL A 106 -1.18 1.45 -1.51
C VAL A 106 0.32 1.66 -1.71
N GLU A 107 0.79 1.51 -2.95
CA GLU A 107 2.17 1.85 -3.31
C GLU A 107 2.46 3.34 -3.04
N TYR A 108 3.67 3.61 -2.55
CA TYR A 108 4.11 4.96 -2.22
C TYR A 108 5.61 5.12 -2.43
N ASP A 109 5.97 6.16 -3.18
CA ASP A 109 7.33 6.46 -3.62
C ASP A 109 8.08 7.43 -2.71
N GLY A 110 7.45 7.89 -1.61
CA GLY A 110 8.03 8.93 -0.74
C GLY A 110 7.63 10.37 -1.10
N GLY A 111 6.85 10.56 -2.16
CA GLY A 111 6.35 11.85 -2.62
C GLY A 111 5.10 12.33 -1.85
N LYS A 112 4.16 12.95 -2.56
CA LYS A 112 2.89 13.38 -1.97
C LYS A 112 1.92 12.20 -1.90
N LYS A 113 1.36 11.92 -0.72
CA LYS A 113 0.29 10.93 -0.57
C LYS A 113 -0.92 11.33 -1.43
N THR A 114 -1.31 10.46 -2.37
CA THR A 114 -2.42 10.70 -3.30
C THR A 114 -3.72 10.02 -2.84
N LYS A 115 -3.61 8.96 -2.04
CA LYS A 115 -4.76 8.21 -1.54
C LYS A 115 -5.49 9.00 -0.45
N ASN A 116 -6.80 9.17 -0.66
CA ASN A 116 -7.69 9.71 0.36
C ASN A 116 -8.46 8.56 1.02
N TRP A 117 -8.05 8.17 2.22
CA TRP A 117 -8.66 7.09 3.00
C TRP A 117 -10.06 7.43 3.55
N CYS A 118 -10.42 8.71 3.59
CA CYS A 118 -11.74 9.17 3.99
C CYS A 118 -12.80 9.02 2.89
N LYS A 119 -12.41 8.96 1.63
CA LYS A 119 -13.34 8.76 0.50
C LYS A 119 -13.52 7.27 0.20
N GLN A 120 -14.68 6.87 -0.31
CA GLN A 120 -14.87 5.51 -0.81
C GLN A 120 -14.05 5.32 -2.09
N GLY A 121 -13.28 4.23 -2.15
CA GLY A 121 -12.76 3.71 -3.40
C GLY A 121 -13.77 2.73 -3.97
N LEU A 122 -14.45 3.09 -5.05
CA LEU A 122 -15.24 2.21 -5.94
C LEU A 122 -14.37 1.17 -6.68
N TYR A 123 -13.23 0.76 -6.13
CA TYR A 123 -12.12 0.18 -6.90
C TYR A 123 -11.80 -1.28 -6.55
N THR A 124 -12.72 -2.03 -5.97
CA THR A 124 -12.50 -3.46 -5.64
C THR A 124 -13.14 -4.41 -6.65
N LYS A 125 -14.02 -3.94 -7.54
CA LYS A 125 -14.79 -4.80 -8.46
C LYS A 125 -14.16 -5.01 -9.85
N LEU A 126 -13.17 -4.20 -10.25
CA LEU A 126 -12.60 -4.24 -11.61
C LEU A 126 -11.31 -5.06 -11.75
N GLN A 127 -10.53 -5.25 -10.68
CA GLN A 127 -9.26 -5.99 -10.74
C GLN A 127 -9.46 -7.53 -10.64
N SER A 128 -10.58 -8.00 -10.06
CA SER A 128 -10.94 -9.43 -10.08
C SER A 128 -11.40 -9.93 -11.45
N LEU A 129 -11.78 -9.02 -12.36
CA LEU A 129 -12.21 -9.34 -13.73
C LEU A 129 -11.05 -9.48 -14.73
N ARG A 130 -9.82 -9.11 -14.37
CA ARG A 130 -8.65 -9.23 -15.26
C ARG A 130 -7.91 -10.56 -15.19
N ARG A 131 -8.26 -11.47 -14.27
CA ARG A 131 -7.64 -12.82 -14.15
C ARG A 131 -8.47 -13.97 -14.76
N ARG A 132 -9.56 -13.68 -15.48
CA ARG A 132 -10.39 -14.72 -16.13
C ARG A 132 -10.62 -14.45 -17.62
N LYS A 133 -9.59 -14.35 -18.45
CA LYS A 133 -9.71 -14.58 -19.92
C LYS A 133 -8.38 -15.07 -20.52
N THR A 134 -8.12 -16.36 -20.39
CA THR A 134 -7.29 -17.13 -21.33
C THR A 134 -8.11 -18.31 -21.84
N SER A 135 -8.90 -18.08 -22.88
CA SER A 135 -9.20 -19.01 -23.99
C SER A 135 -10.42 -18.50 -24.75
N GLY A 136 -10.34 -18.56 -26.08
CA GLY A 136 -11.49 -18.38 -26.97
C GLY A 136 -11.43 -17.15 -27.87
N ARG A 137 -10.91 -17.37 -29.09
CA ARG A 137 -11.30 -16.71 -30.35
C ARG A 137 -12.60 -15.89 -30.25
N TYR A 138 -12.61 -14.65 -30.76
CA TYR A 138 -13.50 -14.25 -31.87
C TYR A 138 -13.14 -12.86 -32.44
N ARG A 139 -13.52 -12.69 -33.70
CA ARG A 139 -13.11 -11.71 -34.71
C ARG A 139 -13.39 -10.23 -34.37
N SER A 140 -12.54 -9.37 -34.94
CA SER A 140 -12.67 -7.92 -35.06
C SER A 140 -13.91 -7.49 -35.85
N ILE A 141 -14.76 -6.66 -35.26
CA ILE A 141 -15.70 -5.79 -35.98
C ILE A 141 -15.61 -4.41 -35.33
N LEU A 142 -15.08 -3.43 -36.07
CA LEU A 142 -15.07 -2.02 -35.67
C LEU A 142 -16.47 -1.43 -35.90
N PRO A 143 -17.04 -0.64 -34.97
CA PRO A 143 -18.27 0.09 -35.21
C PRO A 143 -18.01 1.37 -36.02
N GLY A 144 -18.87 1.62 -37.01
CA GLY A 144 -18.84 2.79 -37.88
C GLY A 144 -19.19 4.11 -37.20
N ASN A 145 -18.56 5.16 -37.71
CA ASN A 145 -18.70 6.58 -37.39
C ASN A 145 -20.13 7.12 -37.56
N THR A 146 -20.53 8.05 -36.69
CA THR A 146 -21.43 9.20 -36.99
C THR A 146 -21.08 10.35 -36.02
N PRO A 147 -21.49 11.62 -36.24
CA PRO A 147 -22.10 12.25 -37.43
C PRO A 147 -21.33 13.53 -37.89
N GLY A 148 -21.46 13.85 -39.18
CA GLY A 148 -21.00 15.11 -39.78
C GLY A 148 -21.97 16.27 -39.50
N LYS A 149 -21.39 17.44 -39.22
CA LYS A 149 -22.07 18.75 -39.16
C LYS A 149 -22.18 19.33 -40.57
N SER A 150 -23.31 19.96 -40.90
CA SER A 150 -23.33 21.05 -41.89
C SER A 150 -24.42 22.07 -41.55
N SER A 151 -24.00 23.32 -41.65
CA SER A 151 -24.64 24.59 -41.29
C SER A 151 -25.79 25.00 -42.24
N PRO A 152 -26.50 26.11 -41.95
CA PRO A 152 -27.80 26.44 -42.54
C PRO A 152 -27.67 27.30 -43.81
N THR A 153 -28.67 27.26 -44.69
CA THR A 153 -28.91 28.34 -45.65
C THR A 153 -30.39 28.44 -46.04
N THR A 154 -30.85 29.68 -45.97
CA THR A 154 -32.10 30.35 -46.37
C THR A 154 -32.62 30.03 -47.79
N PHE A 155 -33.94 29.97 -48.01
CA PHE A 155 -34.77 31.05 -48.61
C PHE A 155 -36.24 30.60 -48.82
N ARG A 156 -37.12 31.61 -48.92
CA ARG A 156 -38.56 31.67 -49.26
C ARG A 156 -38.95 30.81 -50.48
N GLU A 157 -40.22 30.48 -50.76
CA GLU A 157 -41.52 31.17 -50.63
C GLU A 157 -42.65 30.22 -50.19
#